data_AF-A0AAV9AXL9-F1
#
_entry.id   AF-A0AAV9AXL9-F1
#
_cell.length_a   1.000
_cell.length_b   1.000
_cell.length_c   1.000
_cell.angle_alpha   90.00
_cell.angle_beta   90.00
_cell.angle_gamma   90.00
#
_symmetry.space_group_name_H-M   'P 1'
#
loop_
_entity.id
_entity.type
_entity.pdbx_description
1 polymer ?
#
loop_
_entity_poly.entity_id
_entity_poly.type
_entity_poly.pdbx_seq_one_letter_code
_entity_poly.pdbx_strand_id
1 'polypeptide(L)'
;MLISWFQKHLSITARHLCCSYFPSQPPTLFRHFKPKTLACFSTHKRNPATKSSNFETLTPVQKQQISLYVETLLQWNQRMNLTAVRDVDEVMSRHVADSLAILPPINNSYCDASSSDGLRLVDVGSGAGLPGLILAIACPDWKITLLESMQKRCRFLEHAVDLVGLTNVQIICGRAEDRVWAKLLT
;
A
#
# COMPACT_ATOMS: atom_id res chain seq x y z
N MET A 1 15.12 12.37 -5.07
CA MET A 1 16.17 11.58 -5.75
C MET A 1 15.71 10.20 -6.23
N LEU A 2 14.48 9.74 -5.93
CA LEU A 2 13.93 8.47 -6.44
C LEU A 2 13.77 8.37 -7.98
N ILE A 3 13.62 9.50 -8.68
CA ILE A 3 13.40 9.54 -10.14
C ILE A 3 14.66 9.18 -10.96
N SER A 4 15.86 9.38 -10.41
CA SER A 4 17.11 9.30 -11.19
C SER A 4 17.61 7.88 -11.47
N TRP A 5 17.08 6.86 -10.79
CA TRP A 5 17.50 5.47 -10.99
C TRP A 5 16.69 4.81 -12.11
N PHE A 6 15.37 4.98 -12.10
CA PHE A 6 14.46 4.34 -13.06
C PHE A 6 14.53 4.92 -14.48
N GLN A 7 14.84 6.22 -14.63
CA GLN A 7 14.89 6.89 -15.94
C GLN A 7 16.17 6.63 -16.76
N LYS A 8 17.18 5.93 -16.22
CA LYS A 8 18.51 5.86 -16.86
C LYS A 8 18.62 4.86 -18.03
N HIS A 9 17.55 4.17 -18.42
CA HIS A 9 17.60 3.10 -19.42
C HIS A 9 16.64 3.18 -20.62
N LEU A 10 15.79 4.21 -20.76
CA LEU A 10 15.05 4.48 -22.00
C LEU A 10 15.16 5.96 -22.37
N SER A 11 15.71 6.26 -23.54
CA SER A 11 15.92 7.64 -24.04
C SER A 11 15.09 7.94 -25.30
N ILE A 12 14.90 9.24 -25.55
CA ILE A 12 14.61 9.92 -26.85
C ILE A 12 13.19 10.50 -27.05
N THR A 13 13.07 11.82 -26.74
CA THR A 13 12.21 12.87 -27.36
C THR A 13 10.66 12.79 -27.25
N ALA A 14 9.85 13.86 -27.30
CA ALA A 14 10.02 15.30 -27.58
C ALA A 14 9.02 16.14 -26.70
N ARG A 15 9.40 17.26 -26.06
CA ARG A 15 9.30 18.69 -26.47
C ARG A 15 7.89 19.30 -26.80
N HIS A 16 7.52 20.30 -25.98
CA HIS A 16 6.90 21.62 -26.28
C HIS A 16 5.36 21.86 -26.36
N LEU A 17 4.92 22.88 -25.58
CA LEU A 17 4.04 24.05 -25.91
C LEU A 17 2.60 23.81 -26.43
N CYS A 18 1.59 24.69 -26.29
CA CYS A 18 1.26 25.79 -25.34
C CYS A 18 -0.17 26.31 -25.64
N CYS A 19 -0.71 27.19 -24.78
CA CYS A 19 -1.69 28.26 -25.09
C CYS A 19 -3.19 27.97 -25.41
N SER A 20 -4.04 28.48 -24.51
CA SER A 20 -5.03 29.58 -24.77
C SER A 20 -6.55 29.35 -24.84
N TYR A 21 -7.23 30.27 -24.14
CA TYR A 21 -8.53 30.93 -24.44
C TYR A 21 -9.88 30.38 -23.89
N PHE A 22 -10.33 31.01 -22.80
CA PHE A 22 -11.74 31.34 -22.45
C PHE A 22 -12.04 32.78 -22.99
N PRO A 23 -13.27 33.36 -23.02
CA PRO A 23 -14.43 33.08 -22.13
C PRO A 23 -15.87 33.22 -22.73
N SER A 24 -16.91 32.91 -21.94
CA SER A 24 -18.09 33.78 -21.66
C SER A 24 -19.15 33.11 -20.75
N GLN A 25 -19.95 33.92 -20.03
CA GLN A 25 -21.04 33.56 -19.11
C GLN A 25 -22.13 34.69 -19.17
N PRO A 26 -23.20 34.71 -18.35
CA PRO A 26 -24.31 33.75 -18.20
C PRO A 26 -25.69 34.46 -18.37
N PRO A 27 -26.83 33.76 -18.21
CA PRO A 27 -27.61 33.88 -16.95
C PRO A 27 -28.40 32.60 -16.56
N THR A 28 -29.06 32.39 -15.40
CA THR A 28 -29.06 32.92 -14.01
C THR A 28 -29.83 31.90 -13.09
N LEU A 29 -29.96 32.21 -11.79
CA LEU A 29 -31.12 31.89 -10.93
C LEU A 29 -31.32 30.44 -10.41
N PHE A 30 -30.67 30.10 -9.28
CA PHE A 30 -31.34 29.32 -8.23
C PHE A 30 -30.92 29.70 -6.80
N ARG A 31 -31.86 29.51 -5.88
CA ARG A 31 -32.03 30.11 -4.55
C ARG A 31 -30.93 29.82 -3.52
N HIS A 32 -30.38 30.91 -2.97
CA HIS A 32 -30.29 31.21 -1.53
C HIS A 32 -30.08 30.03 -0.54
N PHE A 33 -28.81 29.71 -0.26
CA PHE A 33 -28.39 29.11 1.02
C PHE A 33 -27.43 30.09 1.71
N LYS A 34 -27.62 30.39 2.99
CA LYS A 34 -26.73 31.28 3.76
C LYS A 34 -25.69 30.47 4.55
N PRO A 35 -24.43 30.36 4.12
CA PRO A 35 -23.36 29.91 5.00
C PRO A 35 -23.07 31.00 6.05
N LYS A 36 -22.90 30.61 7.32
CA LYS A 36 -22.39 31.53 8.34
C LYS A 36 -20.90 31.79 8.10
N THR A 37 -20.48 33.03 8.37
CA THR A 37 -19.17 33.57 8.03
C THR A 37 -18.03 32.94 8.83
N LEU A 38 -16.85 32.91 8.20
CA LEU A 38 -15.55 32.45 8.67
C LEU A 38 -15.15 32.94 10.07
N ALA A 39 -14.52 32.06 10.86
CA ALA A 39 -13.52 32.44 11.86
C ALA A 39 -12.58 31.27 12.22
N CYS A 40 -11.48 31.08 11.48
CA CYS A 40 -10.14 30.91 12.05
C CYS A 40 -9.10 30.85 10.93
N PHE A 41 -8.26 31.88 10.85
CA PHE A 41 -7.02 31.80 10.08
C PHE A 41 -6.01 31.01 10.93
N SER A 42 -5.78 29.74 10.60
CA SER A 42 -4.52 29.08 10.95
C SER A 42 -3.83 28.73 9.64
N THR A 43 -2.82 29.53 9.29
CA THR A 43 -1.85 29.22 8.27
C THR A 43 -1.01 28.03 8.73
N HIS A 44 -1.55 26.82 8.57
CA HIS A 44 -0.76 25.59 8.64
C HIS A 44 0.19 25.54 7.44
N LYS A 45 1.27 26.32 7.60
CA LYS A 45 2.47 26.35 6.79
C LYS A 45 3.00 24.93 6.79
N ARG A 46 2.70 24.15 5.74
CA ARG A 46 3.16 22.77 5.57
C ARG A 46 4.68 22.79 5.65
N ASN A 47 5.20 22.39 6.81
CA ASN A 47 6.62 22.36 7.05
C ASN A 47 7.22 21.28 6.13
N PRO A 48 8.22 21.58 5.27
CA PRO A 48 8.88 20.57 4.44
C PRO A 48 9.85 19.74 5.32
N ALA A 49 9.33 19.18 6.40
CA ALA A 49 10.03 18.25 7.26
C ALA A 49 10.13 16.91 6.53
N THR A 50 11.26 16.74 5.83
CA THR A 50 11.94 15.47 5.53
C THR A 50 11.13 14.20 5.85
N LYS A 51 10.17 13.85 4.99
CA LYS A 51 9.60 12.50 4.96
C LYS A 51 10.64 11.56 4.34
N SER A 52 11.53 11.01 5.17
CA SER A 52 12.13 9.71 4.87
C SER A 52 10.99 8.70 4.81
N SER A 53 10.65 8.21 3.63
CA SER A 53 9.68 7.13 3.50
C SER A 53 10.26 5.86 4.14
N ASN A 54 9.44 5.11 4.88
CA ASN A 54 9.83 3.82 5.47
C ASN A 54 10.27 2.80 4.41
N PHE A 55 9.98 3.07 3.13
CA PHE A 55 10.51 2.32 2.00
C PHE A 55 12.03 2.50 1.81
N GLU A 56 12.57 3.70 2.07
CA GLU A 56 13.99 3.95 1.81
C GLU A 56 14.93 3.23 2.78
N THR A 57 14.47 2.99 4.01
CA THR A 57 15.16 2.22 5.05
C THR A 57 15.20 0.70 4.80
N LEU A 58 14.45 0.19 3.81
CA LEU A 58 14.45 -1.22 3.46
C LEU A 58 15.76 -1.64 2.76
N THR A 59 16.15 -2.89 2.97
CA THR A 59 17.30 -3.50 2.29
C THR A 59 17.07 -3.63 0.78
N PRO A 60 18.13 -3.77 -0.05
CA PRO A 60 17.98 -3.99 -1.49
C PRO A 60 17.12 -5.21 -1.84
N VAL A 61 17.24 -6.30 -1.07
CA VAL A 61 16.44 -7.52 -1.23
C VAL A 61 14.96 -7.24 -0.98
N GLN A 62 14.63 -6.55 0.11
CA GLN A 62 13.24 -6.17 0.42
C GLN A 62 12.64 -5.23 -0.63
N LYS A 63 13.44 -4.27 -1.16
CA LYS A 63 13.01 -3.40 -2.26
C LYS A 63 12.71 -4.21 -3.53
N GLN A 64 13.56 -5.18 -3.88
CA GLN A 64 13.33 -6.10 -5.01
C GLN A 64 12.10 -6.99 -4.80
N GLN A 65 11.90 -7.53 -3.59
CA GLN A 65 10.73 -8.31 -3.22
C GLN A 65 9.43 -7.51 -3.38
N ILE A 66 9.41 -6.24 -2.96
CA ILE A 66 8.26 -5.35 -3.18
C ILE A 66 8.04 -5.09 -4.67
N SER A 67 9.08 -4.82 -5.46
CA SER A 67 8.94 -4.65 -6.93
C SER A 67 8.31 -5.88 -7.59
N LEU A 68 8.81 -7.08 -7.28
CA LEU A 68 8.29 -8.34 -7.81
C LEU A 68 6.84 -8.59 -7.40
N TYR A 69 6.48 -8.28 -6.16
CA TYR A 69 5.10 -8.30 -5.68
C TYR A 69 4.20 -7.32 -6.46
N VAL A 70 4.63 -6.07 -6.67
CA VAL A 70 3.85 -5.03 -7.36
C VAL A 70 3.63 -5.38 -8.84
N GLU A 71 4.66 -5.89 -9.53
CA GLU A 71 4.52 -6.40 -10.91
C GLU A 71 3.51 -7.54 -10.97
N THR A 72 3.60 -8.51 -10.05
CA THR A 72 2.69 -9.66 -9.98
C THR A 72 1.26 -9.24 -9.68
N LEU A 73 1.06 -8.31 -8.74
CA LEU A 73 -0.24 -7.70 -8.45
C LEU A 73 -0.85 -7.10 -9.71
N LEU A 74 -0.12 -6.29 -10.46
CA LEU A 74 -0.64 -5.66 -11.67
C LEU A 74 -0.94 -6.67 -12.78
N GLN A 75 -0.10 -7.69 -12.97
CA GLN A 75 -0.32 -8.78 -13.94
C GLN A 75 -1.59 -9.60 -13.63
N TRP A 76 -1.85 -9.90 -12.35
CA TRP A 76 -3.07 -10.58 -11.93
C TRP A 76 -4.28 -9.66 -11.94
N ASN A 77 -4.11 -8.36 -11.65
CA ASN A 77 -5.19 -7.37 -11.66
C ASN A 77 -5.83 -7.17 -13.05
N GLN A 78 -5.11 -7.54 -14.14
CA GLN A 78 -5.66 -7.61 -15.49
C GLN A 78 -6.77 -8.67 -15.66
N ARG A 79 -6.76 -9.73 -14.85
CA ARG A 79 -7.65 -10.90 -14.96
C ARG A 79 -8.65 -11.02 -13.82
N MET A 80 -8.42 -10.33 -12.71
CA MET A 80 -9.32 -10.28 -11.55
C MET A 80 -9.19 -8.94 -10.82
N ASN A 81 -10.30 -8.39 -10.33
CA ASN A 81 -10.30 -7.11 -9.61
C ASN A 81 -9.70 -7.27 -8.20
N LEU A 82 -8.37 -7.21 -8.09
CA LEU A 82 -7.61 -7.20 -6.84
C LEU A 82 -7.56 -5.79 -6.24
N THR A 83 -7.34 -4.77 -7.07
CA THR A 83 -7.33 -3.36 -6.68
C THR A 83 -7.87 -2.47 -7.79
N ALA A 84 -8.41 -1.30 -7.44
CA ALA A 84 -8.83 -0.29 -8.42
C ALA A 84 -7.64 0.37 -9.13
N VAL A 85 -6.46 0.36 -8.49
CA VAL A 85 -5.21 0.92 -8.98
C VAL A 85 -4.62 0.05 -10.10
N ARG A 86 -4.07 0.68 -11.14
CA ARG A 86 -3.52 -0.03 -12.33
C ARG A 86 -2.12 0.42 -12.75
N ASP A 87 -1.54 1.37 -12.03
CA ASP A 87 -0.24 1.96 -12.32
C ASP A 87 0.75 1.69 -11.19
N VAL A 88 2.03 1.53 -11.53
CA VAL A 88 3.11 1.19 -10.58
C VAL A 88 3.32 2.31 -9.56
N ASP A 89 3.39 3.57 -10.00
CA ASP A 89 3.63 4.71 -9.11
C ASP A 89 2.45 4.91 -8.15
N GLU A 90 1.22 4.65 -8.63
CA GLU A 90 0.03 4.67 -7.79
C GLU A 90 0.02 3.50 -6.76
N VAL A 91 0.42 2.27 -7.13
CA VAL A 91 0.56 1.17 -6.15
C VAL A 91 1.63 1.51 -5.11
N MET A 92 2.79 2.01 -5.55
CA MET A 92 3.89 2.36 -4.65
C MET A 92 3.51 3.49 -3.67
N SER A 93 2.84 4.53 -4.17
CA SER A 93 2.48 5.71 -3.37
C SER A 93 1.24 5.54 -2.49
N ARG A 94 0.28 4.68 -2.85
CA ARG A 94 -0.98 4.48 -2.11
C ARG A 94 -1.07 3.17 -1.34
N HIS A 95 -0.42 2.10 -1.80
CA HIS A 95 -0.55 0.78 -1.17
C HIS A 95 0.71 0.42 -0.39
N VAL A 96 1.88 0.51 -1.01
CA VAL A 96 3.15 0.18 -0.35
C VAL A 96 3.48 1.21 0.74
N ALA A 97 3.42 2.51 0.43
CA ALA A 97 3.72 3.57 1.39
C ALA A 97 2.78 3.56 2.60
N ASP A 98 1.47 3.39 2.39
CA ASP A 98 0.48 3.34 3.48
C ASP A 98 0.65 2.08 4.34
N SER A 99 0.95 0.91 3.73
CA SER A 99 1.24 -0.32 4.48
C SER A 99 2.48 -0.18 5.36
N LEU A 100 3.56 0.41 4.83
CA LEU A 100 4.79 0.66 5.60
C LEU A 100 4.61 1.75 6.68
N ALA A 101 3.62 2.64 6.56
CA ALA A 101 3.32 3.64 7.58
C ALA A 101 2.75 3.03 8.88
N ILE A 102 2.34 1.76 8.85
CA ILE A 102 1.84 1.00 10.01
C ILE A 102 2.99 0.50 10.91
N LEU A 103 4.23 0.42 10.41
CA LEU A 103 5.38 -0.11 11.16
C LEU A 103 5.69 0.67 12.46
N PRO A 104 5.80 2.01 12.49
CA PRO A 104 6.10 2.74 13.71
C PRO A 104 5.08 2.54 14.85
N PRO A 105 3.75 2.66 14.65
CA PRO A 105 2.80 2.45 15.74
C PRO A 105 2.75 0.99 16.22
N ILE A 106 2.98 -0.01 15.36
CA ILE A 106 3.09 -1.41 15.81
C ILE A 106 4.33 -1.60 16.68
N ASN A 107 5.51 -1.17 16.20
CA ASN A 107 6.76 -1.31 16.94
C ASN A 107 6.66 -0.64 18.32
N ASN A 108 6.16 0.59 18.39
CA ASN A 108 6.04 1.33 19.64
C ASN A 108 5.03 0.74 20.65
N SER A 109 4.10 -0.14 20.20
CA SER A 109 3.01 -0.66 21.05
C SER A 109 3.16 -2.14 21.41
N TYR A 110 3.86 -2.92 20.57
CA TYR A 110 3.88 -4.39 20.68
C TYR A 110 5.29 -5.00 20.58
N CYS A 111 6.31 -4.23 20.20
CA CYS A 111 7.69 -4.72 20.11
C CYS A 111 8.51 -4.11 21.27
N ASP A 112 8.60 -4.84 22.39
CA ASP A 112 9.56 -4.50 23.44
C ASP A 112 10.93 -5.15 23.15
N ALA A 113 12.01 -4.51 23.60
CA ALA A 113 13.37 -5.03 23.46
C ALA A 113 13.61 -6.33 24.26
N SER A 114 12.71 -6.65 25.21
CA SER A 114 12.81 -7.81 26.11
C SER A 114 12.21 -9.10 25.55
N SER A 115 11.38 -9.04 24.48
CA SER A 115 10.68 -10.21 23.95
C SER A 115 11.40 -10.81 22.74
N SER A 116 11.97 -12.01 22.90
CA SER A 116 12.64 -12.75 21.82
C SER A 116 11.68 -13.44 20.82
N ASP A 117 10.40 -13.57 21.18
CA ASP A 117 9.38 -14.13 20.29
C ASP A 117 8.88 -13.07 19.30
N GLY A 118 9.16 -13.28 18.01
CA GLY A 118 8.71 -12.40 16.93
C GLY A 118 7.19 -12.21 16.87
N LEU A 119 6.75 -11.00 16.52
CA LEU A 119 5.35 -10.60 16.52
C LEU A 119 4.49 -11.52 15.64
N ARG A 120 3.31 -11.92 16.14
CA ARG A 120 2.29 -12.64 15.37
C ARG A 120 1.17 -11.69 14.96
N LEU A 121 0.88 -11.60 13.66
CA LEU A 121 -0.11 -10.69 13.08
C LEU A 121 -1.08 -11.44 12.17
N VAL A 122 -2.36 -11.05 12.18
CA VAL A 122 -3.38 -11.57 11.26
C VAL A 122 -3.96 -10.42 10.45
N ASP A 123 -3.90 -10.53 9.13
CA ASP A 123 -4.49 -9.60 8.17
C ASP A 123 -5.85 -10.17 7.70
N VAL A 124 -6.95 -9.62 8.20
CA VAL A 124 -8.31 -10.16 7.99
C VAL A 124 -8.97 -9.51 6.78
N GLY A 125 -9.27 -10.31 5.76
CA GLY A 125 -9.77 -9.83 4.48
C GLY A 125 -8.65 -9.34 3.57
N SER A 126 -7.50 -10.02 3.58
CA SER A 126 -6.22 -9.52 3.04
C SER A 126 -6.27 -9.11 1.57
N GLY A 127 -7.21 -9.64 0.78
CA GLY A 127 -7.54 -9.13 -0.56
C GLY A 127 -6.43 -9.33 -1.58
N ALA A 128 -5.65 -8.26 -1.79
CA ALA A 128 -4.44 -8.24 -2.59
C ALA A 128 -3.15 -8.48 -1.75
N GLY A 129 -3.28 -8.91 -0.49
CA GLY A 129 -2.17 -9.09 0.43
C GLY A 129 -1.69 -7.78 1.06
N LEU A 130 -2.58 -6.81 1.22
CA LEU A 130 -2.28 -5.49 1.75
C LEU A 130 -3.07 -5.26 3.04
N PRO A 131 -2.41 -4.89 4.16
CA PRO A 131 -0.98 -4.59 4.29
C PRO A 131 -0.06 -5.81 4.45
N GLY A 132 -0.59 -7.02 4.66
CA GLY A 132 0.15 -8.16 5.21
C GLY A 132 1.44 -8.57 4.48
N LEU A 133 1.45 -8.66 3.14
CA LEU A 133 2.66 -9.04 2.39
C LEU A 133 3.77 -7.98 2.47
N ILE A 134 3.42 -6.70 2.49
CA ILE A 134 4.39 -5.60 2.63
C ILE A 134 5.01 -5.62 4.03
N LEU A 135 4.21 -5.92 5.06
CA LEU A 135 4.71 -6.11 6.42
C LEU A 135 5.59 -7.36 6.54
N ALA A 136 5.24 -8.45 5.86
CA ALA A 136 6.03 -9.70 5.87
C ALA A 136 7.42 -9.51 5.23
N ILE A 137 7.49 -8.76 4.12
CA ILE A 137 8.76 -8.38 3.49
C ILE A 137 9.56 -7.46 4.42
N ALA A 138 8.94 -6.44 5.00
CA ALA A 138 9.63 -5.45 5.84
C ALA A 138 10.12 -6.02 7.17
N CYS A 139 9.42 -6.98 7.75
CA CYS A 139 9.68 -7.58 9.05
C CYS A 139 9.74 -9.12 8.94
N PRO A 140 10.88 -9.69 8.49
CA PRO A 140 11.01 -11.14 8.27
C PRO A 140 10.83 -11.98 9.55
N ASP A 141 11.11 -11.41 10.73
CA ASP A 141 10.94 -12.08 12.02
C ASP A 141 9.47 -12.15 12.49
N TRP A 142 8.56 -11.42 11.83
CA TRP A 142 7.13 -11.46 12.15
C TRP A 142 6.45 -12.64 11.46
N LYS A 143 5.57 -13.34 12.17
CA LYS A 143 4.73 -14.41 11.61
C LYS A 143 3.39 -13.81 11.20
N ILE A 144 3.12 -13.75 9.91
CA ILE A 144 1.92 -13.09 9.36
C ILE A 144 0.96 -14.13 8.80
N THR A 145 -0.30 -14.08 9.23
CA THR A 145 -1.39 -14.88 8.65
C THR A 145 -2.29 -14.01 7.79
N LEU A 146 -2.49 -14.40 6.54
CA LEU A 146 -3.41 -13.76 5.60
C LEU A 146 -4.72 -14.57 5.56
N LEU A 147 -5.81 -14.00 6.07
CA LEU A 147 -7.13 -14.62 6.05
C LEU A 147 -7.97 -14.01 4.93
N GLU A 148 -8.34 -14.80 3.92
CA GLU A 148 -9.19 -14.36 2.81
C GLU A 148 -10.25 -15.42 2.47
N SER A 149 -11.47 -14.96 2.26
CA SER A 149 -12.64 -15.78 1.97
C SER A 149 -12.72 -16.29 0.52
N MET A 150 -12.13 -15.55 -0.43
CA MET A 150 -12.27 -15.81 -1.85
C MET A 150 -11.13 -16.66 -2.40
N GLN A 151 -11.40 -17.91 -2.76
CA GLN A 151 -10.38 -18.85 -3.27
C GLN A 151 -9.54 -18.33 -4.45
N LYS A 152 -10.09 -17.47 -5.31
CA LYS A 152 -9.32 -16.84 -6.41
C LYS A 152 -8.23 -15.90 -5.89
N ARG A 153 -8.49 -15.20 -4.78
CA ARG A 153 -7.53 -14.32 -4.10
C ARG A 153 -6.53 -15.13 -3.27
N CYS A 154 -6.96 -16.21 -2.59
CA CYS A 154 -6.01 -17.15 -1.98
C CYS A 154 -4.92 -17.60 -2.96
N ARG A 155 -5.31 -18.06 -4.16
CA ARG A 155 -4.34 -18.49 -5.20
C ARG A 155 -3.39 -17.38 -5.67
N PHE A 156 -3.86 -16.13 -5.66
CA PHE A 156 -2.98 -14.98 -5.91
C PHE A 156 -1.99 -14.78 -4.75
N LEU A 157 -2.44 -14.86 -3.50
CA LEU A 157 -1.59 -14.75 -2.31
C LEU A 157 -0.55 -15.88 -2.27
N GLU A 158 -0.96 -17.12 -2.51
CA GLU A 158 -0.10 -18.32 -2.56
C GLU A 158 1.02 -18.09 -3.59
N HIS A 159 0.65 -17.74 -4.82
CA HIS A 159 1.59 -17.42 -5.89
C HIS A 159 2.52 -16.25 -5.55
N ALA A 160 2.01 -15.18 -4.92
CA ALA A 160 2.81 -14.03 -4.54
C ALA A 160 3.81 -14.36 -3.40
N VAL A 161 3.40 -15.15 -2.41
CA VAL A 161 4.26 -15.65 -1.32
C VAL A 161 5.40 -16.50 -1.88
N ASP A 162 5.07 -17.48 -2.73
CA ASP A 162 6.06 -18.37 -3.35
C ASP A 162 7.05 -17.60 -4.23
N LEU A 163 6.55 -16.69 -5.08
CA LEU A 163 7.36 -15.92 -6.02
C LEU A 163 8.29 -14.91 -5.34
N VAL A 164 7.84 -14.30 -4.23
CA VAL A 164 8.63 -13.35 -3.44
C VAL A 164 9.57 -14.08 -2.45
N GLY A 165 9.35 -15.37 -2.22
CA GLY A 165 10.17 -16.22 -1.34
C GLY A 165 9.91 -15.97 0.15
N LEU A 166 8.66 -15.70 0.54
CA LEU A 166 8.29 -15.42 1.92
C LEU A 166 8.06 -16.70 2.72
N THR A 167 8.90 -16.96 3.72
CA THR A 167 8.80 -18.14 4.61
C THR A 167 8.03 -17.84 5.91
N ASN A 168 7.73 -16.57 6.17
CA ASN A 168 7.09 -16.07 7.39
C ASN A 168 5.58 -15.78 7.23
N VAL A 169 4.98 -16.23 6.12
CA VAL A 169 3.56 -16.02 5.80
C VAL A 169 2.79 -17.34 5.80
N GLN A 170 1.63 -17.35 6.45
CA GLN A 170 0.62 -18.40 6.33
C GLN A 170 -0.61 -17.82 5.63
N ILE A 171 -1.24 -18.59 4.73
CA ILE A 171 -2.49 -18.20 4.07
C ILE A 171 -3.60 -19.13 4.55
N ILE A 172 -4.75 -18.55 4.91
CA ILE A 172 -5.94 -19.28 5.32
C ILE A 172 -7.11 -18.86 4.42
N CYS A 173 -7.69 -19.84 3.72
CA CYS A 173 -8.90 -19.66 2.93
C CYS A 173 -10.15 -19.91 3.78
N GLY A 174 -10.80 -18.85 4.24
CA GLY A 174 -11.94 -18.93 5.14
C GLY A 174 -12.54 -17.56 5.47
N ARG A 175 -13.70 -17.54 6.12
CA ARG A 175 -14.36 -16.30 6.54
C ARG A 175 -13.98 -15.95 7.98
N ALA A 176 -13.94 -14.67 8.32
CA ALA A 176 -13.57 -14.22 9.67
C ALA A 176 -14.52 -14.76 10.76
N GLU A 177 -15.80 -14.93 10.43
CA GLU A 177 -16.82 -15.49 11.30
C GLU A 177 -16.66 -17.01 11.56
N ASP A 178 -15.92 -17.75 10.72
CA ASP A 178 -15.77 -19.19 10.82
C ASP A 178 -14.79 -19.59 11.94
N ARG A 179 -15.29 -20.13 13.06
CA ARG A 179 -14.44 -20.56 14.20
C ARG A 179 -13.42 -21.68 13.90
N VAL A 180 -13.37 -22.18 12.67
CA VAL A 180 -12.47 -23.27 12.24
C VAL A 180 -11.02 -22.78 12.16
N TRP A 181 -10.76 -21.60 11.57
CA TRP A 181 -9.39 -21.10 11.38
C TRP A 181 -8.72 -20.64 12.67
N ALA A 182 -9.49 -20.24 13.69
CA ALA A 182 -8.94 -19.79 14.97
C ALA A 182 -8.07 -20.90 15.65
N LYS A 183 -8.36 -22.17 15.37
CA LYS A 183 -7.58 -23.33 15.85
C LYS A 183 -6.25 -23.54 15.11
N LEU A 184 -6.03 -22.86 13.98
CA LEU A 184 -4.80 -22.92 13.20
C LEU A 184 -3.76 -21.88 13.63
N LEU A 185 -4.15 -20.95 14.52
CA LEU A 185 -3.31 -19.88 15.07
C LEU A 185 -2.76 -20.17 16.47
N THR A 186 -3.04 -21.37 17.01
CA THR A 186 -2.70 -21.77 18.39
C THR A 186 -1.39 -22.55 18.40
#